data_AF-A0A3D2W9B7-F1
#
_entry.id   AF-A0A3D2W9B7-F1
#
_cell.length_a   1.000
_cell.length_b   1.000
_cell.length_c   1.000
_cell.angle_alpha   90.00
_cell.angle_beta   90.00
_cell.angle_gamma   90.00
#
_symmetry.space_group_name_H-M   'P 1'
#
loop_
_entity.id
_entity.type
_entity.pdbx_description
1 polymer ?
#
loop_
_entity_poly.entity_id
_entity_poly.type
_entity_poly.pdbx_seq_one_letter_code
_entity_poly.pdbx_strand_id
1 'polypeptide(L)'
;MSARKQIRGLHGLRTIALFGVLLFHMFPQAVPGGFFGVILFFVISGFLTAYSTDREEEIQVLPYYLKRLKRIYPALVIMLFVSVEAVALTDRYRLAKAWQETASILFGYNNYWQITQSADYFANLAANSAFTHLWYIAILIQFELIWPWLSNLTNRYTKKDL
;
A
#
# COMPACT_ATOMS: atom_id res chain seq x y z
N MET A 1 17.06 -16.47 -9.34
CA MET A 1 16.41 -16.27 -8.02
C MET A 1 16.12 -17.63 -7.41
N SER A 2 16.83 -18.03 -6.35
CA SER A 2 16.44 -19.22 -5.56
C SER A 2 15.10 -18.92 -4.88
N ALA A 3 14.08 -19.73 -5.12
CA ALA A 3 12.74 -19.50 -4.58
C ALA A 3 12.76 -19.72 -3.06
N ARG A 4 12.78 -18.64 -2.25
CA ARG A 4 12.53 -18.77 -0.81
C ARG A 4 11.15 -19.39 -0.59
N LYS A 5 11.07 -20.30 0.38
CA LYS A 5 9.80 -20.81 0.90
C LYS A 5 9.00 -19.63 1.44
N GLN A 6 7.79 -19.43 0.91
CA GLN A 6 6.87 -18.42 1.42
C GLN A 6 6.55 -18.70 2.90
N ILE A 7 6.66 -17.68 3.75
CA ILE A 7 6.29 -17.78 5.16
C ILE A 7 4.78 -17.62 5.24
N ARG A 8 4.06 -18.73 5.03
CA ARG A 8 2.59 -18.76 4.95
C ARG A 8 1.91 -18.09 6.15
N GLY A 9 2.43 -18.29 7.36
CA GLY A 9 1.90 -17.67 8.58
C GLY A 9 1.90 -16.14 8.54
N LEU A 10 2.99 -15.52 8.06
CA LEU A 10 3.08 -14.06 7.93
C LEU A 10 2.15 -13.52 6.84
N HIS A 11 1.97 -14.26 5.75
CA HIS A 11 0.96 -13.89 4.75
C HIS A 11 -0.46 -13.95 5.34
N GLY A 12 -0.76 -14.94 6.18
CA GLY A 12 -2.03 -15.03 6.91
C GLY A 12 -2.24 -13.86 7.88
N LEU A 13 -1.22 -13.52 8.69
CA LEU A 13 -1.27 -12.37 9.58
C LEU A 13 -1.46 -11.05 8.83
N ARG A 14 -0.81 -10.89 7.67
CA ARG A 14 -1.02 -9.73 6.79
C ARG A 14 -2.48 -9.62 6.34
N THR A 15 -3.09 -10.75 5.98
CA THR A 15 -4.51 -10.81 5.59
C THR A 15 -5.42 -10.46 6.77
N ILE A 16 -5.17 -10.99 7.96
CA ILE A 16 -5.92 -10.64 9.18
C ILE A 16 -5.82 -9.15 9.46
N ALA A 17 -4.62 -8.58 9.35
CA ALA A 17 -4.39 -7.15 9.52
C ALA A 17 -5.23 -6.30 8.55
N LEU A 18 -5.28 -6.67 7.27
CA LEU A 18 -6.13 -6.01 6.27
C LEU A 18 -7.62 -6.11 6.62
N PHE A 19 -8.10 -7.27 7.07
CA PHE A 19 -9.49 -7.43 7.51
C PHE A 19 -9.82 -6.55 8.71
N GLY A 20 -8.90 -6.42 9.68
CA GLY A 20 -9.07 -5.50 10.81
C GLY A 20 -9.24 -4.05 10.36
N VAL A 21 -8.46 -3.60 9.37
CA VAL A 21 -8.58 -2.25 8.79
C VAL A 21 -9.92 -2.07 8.06
N LEU A 22 -10.34 -3.07 7.28
CA LEU A 22 -11.62 -3.04 6.57
C LEU A 22 -12.79 -2.93 7.56
N LEU A 23 -12.79 -3.77 8.59
CA LEU A 23 -13.83 -3.77 9.62
C LEU A 23 -13.85 -2.46 10.41
N PHE A 24 -12.69 -1.84 10.68
CA PHE A 24 -12.65 -0.52 11.30
C PHE A 24 -13.32 0.56 10.45
N HIS A 25 -13.14 0.54 9.12
CA HIS A 25 -13.78 1.51 8.24
C HIS A 25 -15.30 1.25 8.10
N MET A 26 -15.74 0.00 8.17
CA MET A 26 -17.16 -0.35 8.10
C MET A 26 -17.90 -0.15 9.42
N PHE A 27 -17.25 -0.47 10.54
CA PHE A 27 -17.84 -0.49 11.89
C PHE A 27 -16.88 0.10 12.93
N PRO A 28 -16.56 1.40 12.87
CA PRO A 28 -15.53 2.02 13.70
C PRO A 28 -15.81 1.90 15.21
N GLN A 29 -17.08 1.88 15.62
CA GLN A 29 -17.48 1.73 17.02
C GLN A 29 -17.35 0.28 17.53
N ALA A 30 -17.51 -0.71 16.64
CA ALA A 30 -17.43 -2.13 17.00
C ALA A 30 -15.98 -2.63 17.01
N VAL A 31 -15.13 -2.08 16.14
CA VAL A 31 -13.71 -2.49 16.00
C VAL A 31 -12.78 -1.28 16.13
N PRO A 32 -12.79 -0.57 17.28
CA PRO A 32 -12.04 0.68 17.43
C PRO A 32 -10.52 0.50 17.32
N GLY A 33 -10.00 -0.70 17.61
CA GLY A 33 -8.58 -1.03 17.46
C GLY A 33 -8.15 -1.49 16.06
N GLY A 34 -9.07 -1.58 15.10
CA GLY A 34 -8.74 -2.14 13.78
C GLY A 34 -7.75 -1.30 12.96
N PHE A 35 -7.56 -0.02 13.30
CA PHE A 35 -6.53 0.83 12.69
C PHE A 35 -5.10 0.33 12.93
N PHE A 36 -4.83 -0.39 14.05
CA PHE A 36 -3.54 -1.03 14.30
C PHE A 36 -3.17 -2.06 13.24
N GLY A 37 -4.17 -2.57 12.50
CA GLY A 37 -3.96 -3.44 11.34
C GLY A 37 -3.06 -2.80 10.28
N VAL A 38 -3.09 -1.47 10.09
CA VAL A 38 -2.20 -0.79 9.13
C VAL A 38 -0.74 -0.93 9.54
N ILE A 39 -0.44 -0.72 10.82
CA ILE A 39 0.93 -0.81 11.36
C ILE A 39 1.45 -2.24 11.22
N LEU A 40 0.66 -3.22 11.64
CA LEU A 40 1.03 -4.63 11.52
C LEU A 40 1.25 -5.03 10.06
N PHE A 41 0.36 -4.57 9.16
CA PHE A 41 0.47 -4.81 7.74
C PHE A 41 1.77 -4.25 7.15
N PHE A 42 2.17 -3.03 7.53
CA PHE A 42 3.43 -2.42 7.09
C PHE A 42 4.65 -3.17 7.61
N VAL A 43 4.69 -3.50 8.90
CA VAL A 43 5.80 -4.24 9.50
C VAL A 43 6.00 -5.59 8.80
N ILE A 44 4.92 -6.35 8.62
CA ILE A 44 4.98 -7.64 7.94
C ILE A 44 5.38 -7.48 6.47
N SER A 45 4.85 -6.47 5.77
CA SER A 45 5.17 -6.25 4.35
C SER A 45 6.63 -5.85 4.16
N GLY A 46 7.15 -4.96 5.01
CA GLY A 46 8.56 -4.57 5.03
C GLY A 46 9.47 -5.76 5.34
N PHE A 47 9.16 -6.53 6.38
CA PHE A 47 9.90 -7.74 6.73
C PHE A 47 9.92 -8.75 5.57
N LEU A 48 8.77 -9.06 4.97
CA LEU A 48 8.69 -10.02 3.87
C LEU A 48 9.44 -9.53 2.62
N THR A 49 9.44 -8.23 2.35
CA THR A 49 10.22 -7.65 1.26
C THR A 49 11.72 -7.79 1.55
N ALA A 50 12.19 -7.40 2.73
CA ALA A 50 13.59 -7.56 3.12
C ALA A 50 14.02 -9.03 3.11
N TYR A 51 13.24 -9.91 3.73
CA TYR A 51 13.44 -11.35 3.71
C TYR A 51 13.50 -11.89 2.28
N SER A 52 12.70 -11.36 1.34
CA SER A 52 12.72 -11.84 -0.04
C SER A 52 14.00 -11.48 -0.82
N THR A 53 14.73 -10.44 -0.40
CA THR A 53 15.90 -9.92 -1.12
C THR A 53 17.22 -10.09 -0.36
N ASP A 54 17.19 -10.52 0.90
CA ASP A 54 18.36 -10.60 1.80
C ASP A 54 19.50 -11.54 1.34
N ARG A 55 19.26 -12.44 0.36
CA ARG A 55 20.32 -13.27 -0.24
C ARG A 55 20.83 -12.75 -1.59
N GLU A 56 20.24 -11.66 -2.09
CA GLU A 56 20.67 -11.06 -3.34
C GLU A 56 21.84 -10.12 -3.04
N GLU A 57 23.01 -10.39 -3.63
CA GLU A 57 24.15 -9.49 -3.48
C GLU A 57 23.86 -8.11 -4.09
N GLU A 58 23.18 -8.10 -5.24
CA GLU A 58 22.67 -6.92 -5.90
C GLU A 58 21.29 -7.22 -6.48
N ILE A 59 20.31 -6.42 -6.09
CA ILE A 59 18.95 -6.49 -6.61
C ILE A 59 18.92 -5.82 -7.97
N GLN A 60 18.48 -6.56 -8.99
CA GLN A 60 18.19 -5.98 -10.30
C GLN A 60 16.91 -5.13 -10.22
N VAL A 61 17.08 -3.81 -10.26
CA VAL A 61 16.03 -2.81 -10.00
C VAL A 61 14.81 -2.97 -10.93
N LEU A 62 15.03 -3.11 -12.24
CA LEU A 62 13.93 -3.19 -13.20
C LEU A 62 13.10 -4.48 -13.04
N PRO A 63 13.69 -5.70 -13.01
CA PRO A 63 12.95 -6.92 -12.70
C PRO A 63 12.22 -6.88 -11.35
N TYR A 64 12.85 -6.26 -10.34
CA TYR A 64 12.25 -6.06 -9.03
C TYR A 64 10.94 -5.26 -9.15
N TYR A 65 10.97 -4.07 -9.77
CA TYR A 65 9.76 -3.25 -9.95
C TYR A 65 8.70 -3.95 -10.78
N LEU A 66 9.06 -4.57 -11.90
CA LEU A 66 8.10 -5.28 -12.76
C LEU A 66 7.33 -6.36 -12.00
N LYS A 67 8.00 -7.12 -11.13
CA LYS A 67 7.35 -8.13 -10.29
C LYS A 67 6.37 -7.52 -9.29
N ARG A 68 6.69 -6.36 -8.71
CA ARG A 68 5.83 -5.67 -7.73
C ARG A 68 4.65 -4.98 -8.41
N LEU A 69 4.87 -4.33 -9.55
CA LEU A 69 3.82 -3.72 -10.37
C LEU A 69 2.79 -4.77 -10.81
N LYS A 70 3.22 -5.90 -11.37
CA LYS A 70 2.33 -7.01 -11.77
C LYS A 70 1.53 -7.60 -10.61
N ARG A 71 1.99 -7.44 -9.37
CA ARG A 71 1.30 -7.91 -8.16
C ARG A 71 0.26 -6.92 -7.64
N ILE A 72 0.54 -5.61 -7.70
CA ILE A 72 -0.27 -4.57 -7.04
C ILE A 72 -1.24 -3.91 -8.02
N TYR A 73 -0.76 -3.51 -9.21
CA TYR A 73 -1.52 -2.65 -10.12
C TYR A 73 -2.76 -3.29 -10.72
N PRO A 74 -2.79 -4.58 -11.11
CA PRO A 74 -3.99 -5.16 -11.72
C PRO A 74 -5.22 -5.06 -10.81
N ALA A 75 -5.08 -5.44 -9.54
CA ALA A 75 -6.16 -5.35 -8.56
C ALA A 75 -6.53 -3.89 -8.25
N LEU A 76 -5.53 -3.01 -8.14
CA LEU A 76 -5.75 -1.59 -7.87
C LEU A 76 -6.54 -0.91 -9.00
N VAL A 77 -6.17 -1.14 -10.26
CA VAL A 77 -6.83 -0.55 -11.44
C VAL A 77 -8.27 -1.05 -11.56
N ILE A 78 -8.50 -2.35 -11.38
CA ILE A 78 -9.85 -2.92 -11.42
C ILE A 78 -10.72 -2.31 -10.32
N MET A 79 -10.19 -2.23 -9.10
CA MET A 79 -10.94 -1.68 -7.97
C MET A 79 -11.26 -0.19 -8.17
N LEU A 80 -10.30 0.61 -8.64
CA LEU A 80 -10.52 2.03 -8.95
C LEU A 80 -11.58 2.19 -10.03
N PHE A 81 -11.49 1.41 -11.11
CA PHE A 81 -12.49 1.46 -12.18
C PHE A 81 -13.89 1.16 -11.66
N VAL A 82 -14.08 0.05 -10.95
CA VAL A 82 -15.39 -0.34 -10.37
C VAL A 82 -15.91 0.71 -9.39
N SER A 83 -15.03 1.28 -8.56
CA SER A 83 -15.42 2.29 -7.57
C SER A 83 -15.79 3.62 -8.21
N VAL A 84 -15.06 4.06 -9.25
CA VAL A 84 -15.39 5.28 -10.00
C VAL A 84 -16.72 5.13 -10.71
N GLU A 85 -16.98 3.99 -11.36
CA GLU A 85 -18.28 3.71 -11.99
C GLU A 85 -19.42 3.72 -10.95
N ALA A 86 -19.22 3.10 -9.79
CA ALA A 86 -20.20 3.11 -8.70
C ALA A 86 -20.50 4.54 -8.21
N VAL A 87 -19.48 5.40 -8.10
CA VAL A 87 -19.65 6.83 -7.76
C VAL A 87 -20.36 7.58 -8.88
N ALA A 88 -20.04 7.34 -10.15
CA ALA A 88 -20.67 7.98 -11.29
C ALA A 88 -22.19 7.72 -11.36
N LEU A 89 -22.63 6.54 -10.90
CA LEU A 89 -24.04 6.16 -10.84
C LEU A 89 -24.79 6.77 -9.65
N THR A 90 -24.10 7.14 -8.56
CA THR A 90 -24.73 7.54 -7.30
C THR A 90 -24.57 9.03 -6.97
N ASP A 91 -23.45 9.65 -7.34
CA ASP A 91 -23.13 11.05 -7.04
C ASP A 91 -22.21 11.66 -8.12
N ARG A 92 -22.84 12.23 -9.16
CA ARG A 92 -22.12 12.87 -10.28
C ARG A 92 -21.32 14.11 -9.89
N TYR A 93 -21.67 14.78 -8.79
CA TYR A 93 -20.92 15.95 -8.32
C TYR A 93 -19.55 15.54 -7.76
N ARG A 94 -19.47 14.39 -7.08
CA ARG A 94 -18.22 13.82 -6.59
C ARG A 94 -17.29 13.33 -7.70
N LEU A 95 -17.83 12.93 -8.85
CA LEU A 95 -17.04 12.45 -10.00
C LEU A 95 -16.01 13.48 -10.49
N ALA A 96 -16.36 14.77 -10.48
CA ALA A 96 -15.47 15.85 -10.91
C ALA A 96 -14.22 16.01 -10.01
N LYS A 97 -14.28 15.54 -8.76
CA LYS A 97 -13.14 15.52 -7.81
C LYS A 97 -12.44 14.15 -7.75
N ALA A 98 -13.10 13.11 -8.25
CA ALA A 98 -12.58 11.74 -8.19
C ALA A 98 -11.36 11.54 -9.09
N TRP A 99 -11.20 12.32 -10.17
CA TRP A 99 -10.07 12.14 -11.08
C TRP A 99 -8.72 12.53 -10.45
N GLN A 100 -8.66 13.63 -9.68
CA GLN A 100 -7.43 14.04 -8.99
C GLN A 100 -7.03 12.99 -7.94
N GLU A 101 -8.02 12.51 -7.18
CA GLU A 101 -7.80 11.49 -6.16
C GLU A 101 -7.36 10.17 -6.81
N THR A 102 -8.05 9.71 -7.85
CA THR A 102 -7.71 8.49 -8.60
C THR A 102 -6.30 8.58 -9.20
N ALA A 103 -5.95 9.71 -9.80
CA ALA A 103 -4.59 9.94 -10.29
C ALA A 103 -3.56 9.85 -9.15
N SER A 104 -3.83 10.46 -8.01
CA SER A 104 -2.94 10.40 -6.85
C SER A 104 -2.69 8.97 -6.34
N ILE A 105 -3.71 8.10 -6.44
CA ILE A 105 -3.62 6.69 -6.06
C ILE A 105 -2.78 5.92 -7.08
N LEU A 106 -3.07 6.07 -8.38
CA LEU A 106 -2.37 5.38 -9.46
C LEU A 106 -0.88 5.71 -9.51
N PHE A 107 -0.53 6.97 -9.23
CA PHE A 107 0.86 7.44 -9.22
C PHE A 107 1.52 7.33 -7.84
N GLY A 108 0.84 6.78 -6.83
CA GLY A 108 1.45 6.45 -5.54
C GLY A 108 1.81 7.66 -4.67
N TYR A 109 1.09 8.78 -4.79
CA TYR A 109 1.27 9.96 -3.94
C TYR A 109 0.01 10.34 -3.14
N ASN A 110 -1.01 9.47 -3.11
CA ASN A 110 -2.30 9.74 -2.47
C ASN A 110 -2.19 10.17 -1.00
N ASN A 111 -1.21 9.69 -0.23
CA ASN A 111 -0.97 10.16 1.13
C ASN A 111 -0.70 11.67 1.20
N TYR A 112 0.13 12.20 0.30
CA TYR A 112 0.39 13.65 0.23
C TYR A 112 -0.82 14.41 -0.31
N TRP A 113 -1.50 13.87 -1.31
CA TRP A 113 -2.73 14.47 -1.83
C TRP A 113 -3.80 14.62 -0.75
N GLN A 114 -4.02 13.59 0.09
CA GLN A 114 -4.97 13.68 1.19
C GLN A 114 -4.58 14.73 2.25
N ILE A 115 -3.28 14.88 2.55
CA ILE A 115 -2.78 15.94 3.44
C ILE A 115 -3.14 17.33 2.91
N THR A 116 -3.01 17.57 1.61
CA THR A 116 -3.35 18.89 1.03
C THR A 116 -4.84 19.18 1.05
N GLN A 117 -5.69 18.16 1.13
CA GLN A 117 -7.14 18.33 1.28
C GLN A 117 -7.58 18.69 2.72
N SER A 118 -6.64 18.82 3.68
CA SER A 118 -6.91 19.20 5.08
C SER A 118 -8.01 18.36 5.75
N ALA A 119 -8.11 17.08 5.36
CA ALA A 119 -9.10 16.17 5.91
C ALA A 119 -8.58 15.60 7.24
N ASP A 120 -9.24 15.92 8.36
CA ASP A 120 -9.07 15.15 9.59
C ASP A 120 -9.50 13.71 9.34
N TYR A 121 -8.51 12.82 9.18
CA TYR A 121 -8.71 11.41 8.81
C TYR A 121 -9.70 10.71 9.73
N PHE A 122 -9.59 10.95 11.04
CA PHE A 122 -10.46 10.36 12.06
C PHE A 122 -11.80 11.07 12.25
N ALA A 123 -11.86 12.39 11.99
CA ALA A 123 -13.11 13.15 12.15
C ALA A 123 -14.09 12.91 11.00
N ASN A 124 -13.60 12.46 9.84
CA ASN A 124 -14.38 12.37 8.61
C ASN A 124 -14.26 11.02 7.88
N LEU A 125 -14.16 9.90 8.63
CA LEU A 125 -13.97 8.54 8.06
C LEU A 125 -14.98 8.15 6.96
N ALA A 126 -16.21 8.68 7.02
CA ALA A 126 -17.28 8.34 6.06
C ALA A 126 -17.65 9.49 5.12
N ALA A 127 -17.22 10.73 5.39
CA ALA A 127 -17.76 11.92 4.72
C ALA A 127 -17.00 12.31 3.44
N ASN A 128 -15.68 12.07 3.38
CA ASN A 128 -14.80 12.76 2.44
C ASN A 128 -14.49 12.02 1.13
N SER A 129 -14.34 10.68 1.11
CA SER A 129 -14.14 9.94 -0.15
C SER A 129 -14.31 8.43 -0.02
N ALA A 130 -14.71 7.76 -1.11
CA ALA A 130 -14.67 6.30 -1.24
C ALA A 130 -13.23 5.74 -1.20
N PHE A 131 -12.22 6.59 -1.43
CA PHE A 131 -10.81 6.19 -1.54
C PHE A 131 -9.95 6.63 -0.34
N THR A 132 -10.56 7.16 0.72
CA THR A 132 -9.83 7.68 1.89
C THR A 132 -8.84 6.67 2.46
N HIS A 133 -9.13 5.37 2.42
CA HIS A 133 -8.25 4.32 2.93
C HIS A 133 -7.07 3.98 2.00
N LEU A 134 -6.90 4.57 0.82
CA LEU A 134 -5.85 4.18 -0.15
C LEU A 134 -4.51 4.89 0.04
N TRP A 135 -4.38 5.79 1.01
CA TRP A 135 -3.09 6.42 1.35
C TRP A 135 -2.03 5.38 1.72
N TYR A 136 -2.40 4.25 2.35
CA TYR A 136 -1.42 3.24 2.74
C TYR A 136 -0.79 2.54 1.54
N ILE A 137 -1.52 2.43 0.42
CA ILE A 137 -0.99 1.86 -0.84
C ILE A 137 0.10 2.78 -1.40
N ALA A 138 -0.08 4.10 -1.33
CA ALA A 138 0.96 5.06 -1.74
C ALA A 138 2.25 4.84 -0.94
N ILE A 139 2.16 4.67 0.39
CA ILE A 139 3.32 4.37 1.24
C ILE A 139 3.99 3.04 0.85
N LEU A 140 3.21 1.99 0.56
CA LEU A 140 3.80 0.73 0.08
C LEU A 140 4.55 0.91 -1.24
N ILE A 141 3.98 1.65 -2.19
CA ILE A 141 4.62 1.91 -3.49
C ILE A 141 5.92 2.70 -3.28
N GLN A 142 5.90 3.74 -2.44
CA GLN A 142 7.08 4.54 -2.09
C GLN A 142 8.16 3.67 -1.43
N PHE A 143 7.78 2.81 -0.48
CA PHE A 143 8.71 1.87 0.15
C PHE A 143 9.32 0.91 -0.87
N GLU A 144 8.50 0.30 -1.74
CA GLU A 144 8.97 -0.62 -2.78
C GLU A 144 9.86 0.09 -3.81
N LEU A 145 9.64 1.38 -4.09
CA LEU A 145 10.49 2.19 -4.96
C LEU A 145 11.86 2.50 -4.34
N ILE A 146 11.93 2.67 -3.03
CA ILE A 146 13.18 2.99 -2.32
C ILE A 146 13.99 1.71 -2.02
N TRP A 147 13.31 0.61 -1.72
CA TRP A 147 13.92 -0.63 -1.21
C TRP A 147 15.12 -1.17 -2.01
N PRO A 148 15.05 -1.38 -3.34
CA PRO A 148 16.16 -2.02 -4.04
C PRO A 148 17.43 -1.16 -4.03
N TRP A 149 17.28 0.16 -4.05
CA TRP A 149 18.40 1.09 -3.91
C TRP A 149 19.01 1.03 -2.51
N LEU A 150 18.16 1.08 -1.48
CA LEU A 150 18.61 1.00 -0.09
C LEU A 150 19.37 -0.30 0.18
N SER A 151 18.82 -1.44 -0.27
CA SER A 151 19.44 -2.75 -0.09
C SER A 151 20.77 -2.87 -0.84
N ASN A 152 20.86 -2.34 -2.07
CA ASN A 152 22.11 -2.37 -2.84
C ASN A 152 23.18 -1.48 -2.19
N LEU A 153 22.79 -0.34 -1.62
CA LEU A 153 23.70 0.52 -0.87
C LEU A 153 24.23 -0.19 0.38
N THR A 154 23.36 -0.79 1.20
CA THR A 154 23.78 -1.48 2.43
C THR A 154 24.72 -2.65 2.14
N ASN A 155 24.43 -3.44 1.11
CA ASN A 155 25.29 -4.57 0.73
C ASN A 155 26.70 -4.14 0.31
N ARG A 156 26.84 -2.96 -0.32
CA ARG A 156 28.14 -2.40 -0.72
C ARG A 156 28.98 -1.97 0.47
N TYR A 157 28.35 -1.42 1.52
CA TYR A 157 29.07 -1.02 2.74
C TYR A 157 29.53 -2.23 3.56
N THR A 158 28.66 -3.23 3.76
CA THR A 158 29.03 -4.42 4.54
C THR A 158 30.19 -5.22 3.93
N LYS A 159 30.34 -5.20 2.60
CA LYS A 159 31.47 -5.83 1.90
C LYS A 159 32.76 -5.01 1.94
N LYS A 160 32.72 -3.72 2.28
CA LYS A 160 33.91 -2.86 2.35
C LYS A 160 34.65 -2.99 3.69
N ASP A 161 33.96 -3.51 4.70
CA ASP A 161 34.43 -3.66 6.07
C ASP A 161 34.78 -5.13 6.44
N LEU A 162 34.77 -6.05 5.46
CA LEU A 162 35.16 -7.46 5.56
C LEU A 162 36.30 -7.76 4.57
#